data_AF-G2DC36-F1
#
_entry.id   AF-G2DC36-F1
#
_cell.length_a   1.000
_cell.length_b   1.000
_cell.length_c   1.000
_cell.angle_alpha   90.00
_cell.angle_beta   90.00
_cell.angle_gamma   90.00
#
_symmetry.space_group_name_H-M   'P 1'
#
loop_
_entity.id
_entity.type
_entity.pdbx_description
1 polymer ?
#
loop_
_entity_poly.entity_id
_entity_poly.type
_entity_poly.pdbx_seq_one_letter_code
_entity_poly.pdbx_strand_id
1 'polypeptide(L)'
;MVQSLARSKKTERMVDNNKRPVFLNLLQIHMPITAVVSILHRLTGVLMFLSIPLLVKLLSLSASGEEGFAQALELFRHPFSQLLLYLLLWILLHHLLAGIRFLLIDMEIGVARQQARAWPGWC
;
A
#
# COMPACT_ATOMS: atom_id res chain seq x y z
N MET A 1 26.92 -43.44 -26.64
CA MET A 1 25.63 -43.42 -25.92
C MET A 1 25.78 -43.09 -24.42
N VAL A 2 26.78 -43.63 -23.70
CA VAL A 2 26.96 -43.43 -22.24
C VAL A 2 27.33 -41.99 -21.82
N GLN A 3 28.06 -41.24 -22.65
CA GLN A 3 28.48 -39.87 -22.32
C GLN A 3 27.35 -38.83 -22.33
N SER A 4 26.24 -39.11 -23.05
CA SER A 4 25.07 -38.23 -23.12
C SER A 4 24.27 -38.23 -21.80
N LEU A 5 24.14 -39.38 -21.15
CA LEU A 5 23.46 -39.53 -19.86
C LEU A 5 24.26 -38.91 -18.71
N ALA A 6 25.60 -39.00 -18.76
CA ALA A 6 26.49 -38.35 -17.80
C ALA A 6 26.40 -36.81 -17.85
N ARG A 7 26.15 -36.24 -19.05
CA ARG A 7 25.94 -34.81 -19.25
C ARG A 7 24.58 -34.35 -18.70
N SER A 8 23.53 -35.14 -18.90
CA SER A 8 22.19 -34.88 -18.36
C SER A 8 22.18 -34.87 -16.82
N LYS A 9 22.82 -35.85 -16.18
CA LYS A 9 22.94 -35.91 -14.70
C LYS A 9 23.77 -34.77 -14.08
N LYS A 10 24.68 -34.17 -14.85
CA LYS A 10 25.51 -33.03 -14.41
C LYS A 10 24.71 -31.72 -14.43
N THR A 11 23.79 -31.58 -15.37
CA THR A 11 22.88 -30.44 -15.46
C THR A 11 21.78 -30.49 -14.38
N GLU A 12 21.25 -31.67 -14.03
CA GLU A 12 20.29 -31.78 -12.90
C GLU A 12 20.92 -31.50 -11.52
N ARG A 13 22.22 -31.73 -11.35
CA ARG A 13 22.96 -31.33 -10.13
C ARG A 13 23.32 -29.84 -10.05
N MET A 14 23.02 -29.06 -11.09
CA MET A 14 23.09 -27.59 -11.07
C MET A 14 21.72 -26.94 -10.82
N VAL A 15 20.79 -27.65 -10.18
CA VAL A 15 19.74 -26.94 -9.43
C VAL A 15 20.44 -26.26 -8.27
N ASP A 16 20.68 -24.97 -8.47
CA ASP A 16 21.41 -24.07 -7.60
C ASP A 16 20.91 -24.15 -6.14
N ASN A 17 21.70 -24.81 -5.29
CA ASN A 17 21.48 -24.86 -3.84
C ASN A 17 22.16 -23.69 -3.12
N ASN A 18 22.61 -22.66 -3.85
CA ASN A 18 23.13 -21.41 -3.30
C ASN A 18 21.98 -20.51 -2.84
N LYS A 19 21.21 -20.98 -1.85
CA LYS A 19 20.33 -20.11 -1.07
C LYS A 19 21.21 -19.21 -0.21
N ARG A 20 21.70 -18.11 -0.80
CA ARG A 20 22.33 -17.02 -0.05
C ARG A 20 21.38 -16.62 1.09
N PRO A 21 21.87 -16.49 2.33
CA PRO A 21 21.01 -16.17 3.45
C PRO A 21 20.41 -14.77 3.23
N VAL A 22 19.09 -14.72 3.02
CA VAL A 22 18.34 -13.48 2.91
C VAL A 22 17.95 -13.06 4.32
N PHE A 23 18.64 -12.05 4.86
CA PHE A 23 18.31 -11.48 6.15
C PHE A 23 17.12 -10.51 6.01
N LEU A 24 15.89 -11.04 6.03
CA LEU A 24 14.64 -10.26 5.97
C LEU A 24 13.90 -10.30 7.32
N ASN A 25 14.60 -10.04 8.41
CA ASN A 25 13.96 -9.87 9.71
C ASN A 25 13.42 -8.44 9.83
N LEU A 26 12.16 -8.23 9.42
CA LEU A 26 11.49 -6.92 9.46
C LEU A 26 11.43 -6.31 10.87
N LEU A 27 11.38 -7.15 11.91
CA LEU A 27 11.39 -6.72 13.31
C LEU A 27 12.79 -6.30 13.81
N GLN A 28 13.85 -6.77 13.15
CA GLN A 28 15.24 -6.46 13.49
C GLN A 28 15.74 -5.20 12.76
N ILE A 29 15.10 -4.84 11.64
CA ILE A 29 15.45 -3.67 10.82
C ILE A 29 14.69 -2.44 11.34
N HIS A 30 15.40 -1.38 11.72
CA HIS A 30 14.77 -0.11 12.07
C HIS A 30 14.20 0.59 10.82
N MET A 31 12.87 0.55 10.69
CA MET A 31 12.18 1.22 9.59
C MET A 31 12.02 2.71 9.87
N PRO A 32 12.45 3.60 8.94
CA PRO A 32 12.21 5.03 9.08
C PRO A 32 10.71 5.32 9.01
N ILE A 33 10.27 6.40 9.66
CA ILE A 33 8.86 6.83 9.71
C ILE A 33 8.26 6.97 8.29
N THR A 34 9.07 7.40 7.33
CA THR A 34 8.68 7.51 5.91
C THR A 34 8.29 6.17 5.28
N ALA A 35 8.95 5.07 5.66
CA ALA A 35 8.61 3.73 5.17
C ALA A 35 7.26 3.26 5.74
N VAL A 36 7.01 3.52 7.03
CA VAL A 36 5.73 3.18 7.68
C VAL A 36 4.57 3.91 7.01
N VAL A 37 4.71 5.22 6.77
CA VAL A 37 3.68 6.03 6.08
C VAL A 37 3.43 5.51 4.66
N SER A 38 4.45 5.03 3.95
CA SER A 38 4.29 4.43 2.62
C SER A 38 3.46 3.14 2.67
N ILE A 39 3.71 2.26 3.65
CA ILE A 39 2.92 1.05 3.85
C ILE A 39 1.48 1.39 4.22
N LEU A 40 1.27 2.34 5.13
CA LEU A 40 -0.06 2.80 5.53
C LEU A 40 -0.84 3.37 4.34
N HIS A 41 -0.22 4.20 3.50
CA HIS A 41 -0.87 4.75 2.30
C HIS A 41 -1.32 3.65 1.32
N ARG A 42 -0.53 2.58 1.17
CA ARG A 42 -0.92 1.41 0.36
C ARG A 42 -2.09 0.67 0.99
N LEU A 43 -2.04 0.41 2.30
CA LEU A 43 -3.12 -0.27 3.02
C LEU A 43 -4.43 0.54 2.95
N THR A 44 -4.38 1.85 3.17
CA THR A 44 -5.57 2.71 3.05
C THR A 44 -6.11 2.75 1.63
N GLY A 45 -5.24 2.69 0.61
CA GLY A 45 -5.65 2.59 -0.78
C GLY A 45 -6.45 1.32 -1.09
N VAL A 46 -5.97 0.16 -0.61
CA VAL A 46 -6.70 -1.12 -0.77
C VAL A 46 -8.04 -1.08 -0.02
N LEU A 47 -8.06 -0.55 1.21
CA LEU A 47 -9.30 -0.41 1.98
C LEU A 47 -10.31 0.53 1.29
N MET A 48 -9.83 1.61 0.66
CA MET A 48 -10.70 2.52 -0.11
C MET A 48 -11.28 1.80 -1.33
N PHE A 49 -10.47 1.04 -2.07
CA PHE A 49 -10.98 0.26 -3.21
C PHE A 49 -12.08 -0.72 -2.80
N LEU A 50 -11.93 -1.39 -1.65
CA LEU A 50 -12.94 -2.29 -1.11
C LEU A 50 -14.21 -1.55 -0.62
N SER A 51 -14.12 -0.27 -0.26
CA SER A 51 -15.27 0.51 0.22
C SER A 51 -16.11 1.10 -0.90
N ILE A 52 -15.59 1.23 -2.13
CA ILE A 52 -16.32 1.74 -3.31
C ILE A 52 -17.70 1.09 -3.49
N PRO A 53 -17.86 -0.24 -3.58
CA PRO A 53 -19.17 -0.85 -3.80
C PRO A 53 -20.17 -0.54 -2.67
N LEU A 54 -19.68 -0.45 -1.42
CA LEU A 54 -20.50 -0.08 -0.27
C LEU A 54 -20.97 1.38 -0.37
N LEU A 55 -20.07 2.29 -0.74
CA LEU A 55 -20.40 3.70 -0.92
C LEU A 55 -21.37 3.92 -2.09
N VAL A 56 -21.20 3.21 -3.20
CA VAL A 56 -22.11 3.28 -4.35
C VAL A 56 -23.51 2.78 -3.97
N LYS A 57 -23.62 1.68 -3.22
CA LYS A 57 -24.92 1.19 -2.74
C LYS A 57 -25.60 2.21 -1.82
N LEU A 58 -24.85 2.82 -0.90
CA LEU A 58 -25.37 3.82 0.03
C LEU A 58 -25.80 5.09 -0.72
N LEU A 59 -25.01 5.54 -1.69
CA LEU A 59 -25.35 6.68 -2.55
C LEU A 59 -26.62 6.39 -3.37
N SER A 60 -26.70 5.20 -3.99
CA SER A 60 -27.89 4.78 -4.75
C SER A 60 -29.15 4.77 -3.88
N LEU A 61 -29.06 4.32 -2.63
CA LEU A 61 -30.18 4.33 -1.67
C LEU A 61 -30.58 5.75 -1.30
N SER A 62 -29.61 6.65 -1.07
CA SER A 62 -29.93 8.05 -0.78
C SER A 62 -30.58 8.78 -1.97
N ALA A 63 -30.30 8.33 -3.20
CA ALA A 63 -30.80 8.93 -4.44
C ALA A 63 -32.12 8.31 -4.94
N SER A 64 -32.62 7.24 -4.33
CA SER A 64 -33.82 6.52 -4.79
C SER A 64 -35.15 7.15 -4.36
N GLY A 65 -35.14 8.43 -3.92
CA GLY A 65 -36.33 9.17 -3.50
C GLY A 65 -36.49 9.25 -1.98
N GLU A 66 -37.67 9.70 -1.54
CA GLU A 66 -37.94 10.05 -0.14
C GLU A 66 -37.80 8.86 0.82
N GLU A 67 -38.35 7.70 0.45
CA GLU A 67 -38.25 6.46 1.24
C GLU A 67 -36.79 5.98 1.36
N GLY A 68 -36.04 6.03 0.26
CA GLY A 68 -34.63 5.64 0.24
C GLY A 68 -33.75 6.56 1.10
N PHE A 69 -34.01 7.87 1.05
CA PHE A 69 -33.34 8.84 1.90
C PHE A 69 -33.67 8.63 3.39
N ALA A 70 -34.92 8.35 3.73
CA ALA A 70 -35.32 8.03 5.10
C ALA A 70 -34.61 6.77 5.63
N GLN A 71 -34.52 5.71 4.81
CA GLN A 71 -33.77 4.49 5.15
C GLN A 71 -32.27 4.76 5.32
N ALA A 72 -31.67 5.57 4.45
CA ALA A 72 -30.27 5.97 4.61
C ALA A 72 -30.07 6.74 5.92
N LEU A 73 -30.98 7.64 6.28
CA LEU A 73 -30.94 8.39 7.53
C LEU A 73 -31.07 7.49 8.77
N GLU A 74 -31.95 6.49 8.73
CA GLU A 74 -32.01 5.48 9.79
C GLU A 74 -30.71 4.71 9.91
N LEU A 75 -30.09 4.35 8.78
CA LEU A 75 -28.79 3.72 8.78
C LEU A 75 -27.75 4.60 9.50
N PHE A 76 -27.75 5.92 9.26
CA PHE A 76 -26.89 6.90 9.93
C PHE A 76 -27.20 7.12 11.43
N ARG A 77 -28.38 6.76 11.92
CA ARG A 77 -28.72 6.87 13.35
C ARG A 77 -28.00 5.82 14.20
N HIS A 78 -27.57 4.71 13.61
CA HIS A 78 -26.84 3.68 14.34
C HIS A 78 -25.41 4.14 14.68
N PRO A 79 -24.95 3.99 15.93
CA PRO A 79 -23.60 4.43 16.32
C PRO A 79 -22.49 3.69 15.56
N PHE A 80 -22.74 2.44 15.17
CA PHE A 80 -21.80 1.65 14.37
C PHE A 80 -21.61 2.19 12.96
N SER A 81 -22.67 2.67 12.30
CA SER A 81 -22.57 3.23 10.96
C SER A 81 -21.86 4.58 10.97
N GLN A 82 -22.08 5.39 12.01
CA GLN A 82 -21.35 6.65 12.22
C GLN A 82 -19.86 6.38 12.41
N LEU A 83 -19.50 5.41 13.26
CA LEU A 83 -18.11 5.01 13.44
C LEU A 83 -17.47 4.53 12.13
N LEU A 84 -18.20 3.71 11.37
CA LEU A 84 -17.74 3.26 10.05
C LEU A 84 -17.53 4.43 9.08
N LEU A 85 -18.43 5.41 9.09
CA LEU A 85 -18.33 6.60 8.25
C LEU A 85 -17.12 7.46 8.62
N TYR A 86 -16.88 7.67 9.92
CA TYR A 86 -15.69 8.38 10.40
C TYR A 86 -14.40 7.63 10.03
N LEU A 87 -14.41 6.30 10.12
CA LEU A 87 -13.27 5.48 9.70
C LEU A 87 -13.04 5.59 8.18
N LEU A 88 -14.09 5.54 7.36
CA LEU A 88 -14.00 5.73 5.91
C LEU A 88 -13.48 7.12 5.54
N LEU A 89 -13.97 8.16 6.23
CA LEU A 89 -13.50 9.53 6.05
C LEU A 89 -12.02 9.66 6.43
N TRP A 90 -11.61 9.04 7.55
CA TRP A 90 -10.22 9.00 7.98
C TRP A 90 -9.31 8.29 6.97
N ILE A 91 -9.74 7.13 6.46
CA ILE A 91 -9.01 6.37 5.43
C ILE A 91 -8.82 7.21 4.17
N LEU A 92 -9.89 7.87 3.70
CA LEU A 92 -9.85 8.75 2.53
C LEU A 92 -8.88 9.91 2.74
N LEU A 93 -8.99 10.61 3.87
CA LEU A 93 -8.15 11.77 4.17
C LEU A 93 -6.68 11.36 4.33
N HIS A 94 -6.41 10.27 5.04
CA HIS A 94 -5.05 9.75 5.20
C HIS A 94 -4.44 9.36 3.85
N HIS A 95 -5.20 8.67 3.01
CA HIS A 95 -4.75 8.28 1.68
C HIS A 95 -4.46 9.51 0.81
N LEU A 96 -5.36 10.49 0.78
CA LEU A 96 -5.22 11.71 -0.01
C LEU A 96 -4.02 12.55 0.45
N LEU A 97 -3.90 12.84 1.75
CA LEU A 97 -2.81 13.65 2.30
C LEU A 97 -1.45 13.00 2.12
N ALA A 98 -1.36 11.68 2.36
CA ALA A 98 -0.13 10.93 2.11
C ALA A 98 0.21 10.91 0.60
N GLY A 99 -0.80 10.76 -0.26
CA GLY A 99 -0.64 10.82 -1.71
C GLY A 99 -0.13 12.17 -2.18
N ILE A 100 -0.72 13.28 -1.71
CA ILE A 100 -0.25 14.64 -2.00
C ILE A 100 1.21 14.81 -1.55
N ARG A 101 1.56 14.36 -0.34
CA ARG A 101 2.95 14.41 0.13
C ARG A 101 3.90 13.65 -0.81
N PHE A 102 3.53 12.45 -1.27
CA PHE A 102 4.36 11.68 -2.19
C PHE A 102 4.49 12.39 -3.54
N LEU A 103 3.41 12.94 -4.09
CA LEU A 103 3.45 13.74 -5.31
C LEU A 103 4.35 14.97 -5.17
N LEU A 104 4.31 15.67 -4.03
CA LEU A 104 5.20 16.81 -3.77
C LEU A 104 6.67 16.40 -3.75
N ILE A 105 6.99 15.25 -3.13
CA ILE A 105 8.35 14.69 -3.12
C ILE A 105 8.80 14.31 -4.54
N ASP A 106 7.91 13.73 -5.35
CA ASP A 106 8.18 13.38 -6.76
C ASP A 106 8.41 14.63 -7.64
N MET A 107 7.78 15.76 -7.28
CA MET A 107 8.01 17.07 -7.90
C MET A 107 9.24 17.81 -7.35
N GLU A 108 10.04 17.17 -6.49
CA GLU A 108 11.20 17.76 -5.80
C GLU A 108 10.86 18.95 -4.87
N ILE A 109 9.57 19.17 -4.59
CA ILE A 109 9.08 20.25 -3.73
C ILE A 109 9.15 19.77 -2.27
N GLY A 110 9.96 20.45 -1.44
CA GLY A 110 10.15 20.06 -0.03
C GLY A 110 11.19 18.96 0.17
N VAL A 111 11.91 18.55 -0.88
CA VAL A 111 13.07 17.64 -0.82
C VAL A 111 14.34 18.47 -0.57
N ALA A 112 14.37 19.25 0.51
CA ALA A 112 15.61 19.88 0.96
C ALA A 112 16.51 18.79 1.59
N ARG A 113 17.24 18.06 0.76
CA ARG A 113 18.38 17.25 1.23
C ARG A 113 19.64 18.04 0.91
N GLN A 114 20.40 18.40 1.94
CA GLN A 114 21.83 18.62 1.83
C GLN A 114 22.38 17.58 0.84
N GLN A 115 22.97 18.06 -0.25
CA GLN A 115 23.70 17.27 -1.22
C GLN A 115 24.70 16.37 -0.50
N ALA A 116 24.31 15.13 -0.21
CA ALA A 116 25.22 14.04 0.11
C ALA A 116 25.90 13.58 -1.19
N ARG A 117 26.50 14.52 -1.91
CA ARG A 117 27.36 14.26 -3.07
C ARG A 117 28.43 15.32 -3.26
N ALA A 118 29.14 15.63 -2.18
CA ALA A 118 30.59 15.69 -2.29
C ALA A 118 31.10 14.27 -2.02
N TRP A 119 31.08 13.41 -3.05
CA TRP A 119 31.93 12.22 -3.08
C TRP A 119 33.09 12.55 -4.01
N PRO A 120 34.19 13.13 -3.52
CA PRO A 120 35.38 13.35 -4.32
C PRO A 120 36.21 12.07 -4.23
N GLY A 121 36.38 11.38 -5.35
CA GLY A 121 37.37 10.31 -5.42
C GLY A 121 36.82 9.04 -6.03
N TRP A 122 36.48 9.12 -7.31
CA TRP A 122 36.78 8.10 -8.32
C TRP A 122 36.88 8.83 -9.67
N CYS A 123 37.97 9.58 -9.83
CA CYS A 123 38.72 9.79 -11.08
C CYS A 123 40.17 9.49 -10.74
#